data_AF-A0A285TP75-F1
#
_entry.id   AF-A0A285TP75-F1
#
_cell.length_a   1.000
_cell.length_b   1.000
_cell.length_c   1.000
_cell.angle_alpha   90.00
_cell.angle_beta   90.00
_cell.angle_gamma   90.00
#
_symmetry.space_group_name_H-M   'P 1'
#
loop_
_entity.id
_entity.type
_entity.pdbx_description
1 polymer ?
#
loop_
_entity_poly.entity_id
_entity_poly.type
_entity_poly.pdbx_seq_one_letter_code
_entity_poly.pdbx_strand_id
1 'polypeptide(L)'
;MLDYPINKVNQNLIIINSISEWRKIESFLDEQKKFFFELIEENSNCSAYIIDSKTLQTRYEINSNSLKNYIETGIETGEFAPQYPVSTCVEMLITTLEGLHFNSRFIYSHQKIVSDQIKIIKEQLKEILVVI
;
A
#
# COMPACT_ATOMS: atom_id res chain seq x y z
N MET A 1 -39.92 -26.00 25.13
CA MET A 1 -38.60 -26.01 24.48
C MET A 1 -38.82 -25.69 23.01
N LEU A 2 -38.50 -24.46 22.61
CA LEU A 2 -38.52 -24.03 21.21
C LEU A 2 -37.05 -23.86 20.82
N ASP A 3 -36.52 -24.84 20.08
CA ASP A 3 -35.23 -24.72 19.43
C ASP A 3 -35.36 -23.73 18.27
N TYR A 4 -34.77 -22.55 18.44
CA TYR A 4 -34.54 -21.62 17.34
C TYR A 4 -33.32 -22.13 16.56
N PRO A 5 -33.43 -22.36 15.23
CA PRO A 5 -32.24 -22.59 14.42
C PRO A 5 -31.47 -21.27 14.36
N ILE A 6 -30.34 -21.20 15.07
CA ILE A 6 -29.41 -20.08 14.90
C ILE A 6 -28.95 -20.09 13.44
N ASN A 7 -29.30 -18.98 12.81
CA ASN A 7 -29.30 -18.68 11.40
C ASN A 7 -27.90 -18.87 10.78
N LYS A 8 -27.62 -20.04 10.18
CA LYS A 8 -26.40 -20.28 9.35
C LYS A 8 -26.27 -19.29 8.19
N VAL A 9 -27.36 -18.62 7.81
CA VAL A 9 -27.37 -17.60 6.75
C VAL A 9 -26.70 -16.30 7.22
N ASN A 10 -26.71 -15.99 8.53
CA ASN A 10 -26.08 -14.78 9.05
C ASN A 10 -24.54 -14.84 9.10
N GLN A 11 -23.94 -16.03 9.17
CA GLN A 11 -22.47 -16.15 9.11
C GLN A 11 -21.96 -15.96 7.66
N ASN A 12 -22.73 -16.40 6.66
CA ASN A 12 -22.36 -16.22 5.25
C ASN A 12 -22.62 -14.78 4.73
N LEU A 13 -23.47 -13.99 5.39
CA LEU A 13 -23.72 -12.59 5.05
C LEU A 13 -22.65 -11.62 5.59
N ILE A 14 -21.89 -12.00 6.62
CA ILE A 14 -20.77 -11.21 7.14
C ILE A 14 -19.53 -11.30 6.23
N ILE A 15 -19.49 -12.30 5.34
CA ILE A 15 -18.39 -12.52 4.39
C ILE A 15 -18.43 -11.52 3.20
N ILE A 16 -19.49 -10.71 3.06
CA ILE A 16 -19.78 -9.98 1.80
C ILE A 16 -19.59 -8.46 1.90
N ASN A 17 -18.64 -7.90 2.68
CA ASN A 17 -18.24 -6.49 2.41
C ASN A 17 -16.91 -5.95 2.98
N SER A 18 -16.04 -6.74 3.59
CA SER A 18 -14.66 -6.27 3.81
C SER A 18 -13.86 -6.49 2.53
N ILE A 19 -13.58 -5.42 1.78
CA ILE A 19 -12.53 -5.45 0.76
C ILE A 19 -11.27 -5.98 1.43
N SER A 20 -10.68 -7.06 0.88
CA SER A 20 -9.44 -7.67 1.39
C SER A 20 -8.39 -6.59 1.64
N GLU A 21 -7.70 -6.66 2.77
CA GLU A 21 -6.67 -5.69 3.14
C GLU A 21 -5.52 -5.72 2.13
N TRP A 22 -5.23 -6.88 1.54
CA TRP A 22 -4.28 -7.01 0.43
C TRP A 22 -4.70 -6.14 -0.76
N ARG A 23 -5.99 -6.16 -1.14
CA ARG A 23 -6.49 -5.29 -2.23
C ARG A 23 -6.36 -3.81 -1.90
N LYS A 24 -6.49 -3.41 -0.63
CA LYS A 24 -6.26 -2.01 -0.22
C LYS A 24 -4.79 -1.64 -0.36
N ILE A 25 -3.87 -2.52 0.04
CA ILE A 25 -2.42 -2.34 -0.18
C ILE A 25 -2.10 -2.25 -1.68
N GLU A 26 -2.69 -3.11 -2.52
CA GLU A 26 -2.50 -3.04 -3.98
C GLU A 26 -2.96 -1.70 -4.55
N SER A 27 -4.16 -1.24 -4.14
CA SER A 27 -4.70 0.05 -4.56
C SER A 27 -3.80 1.20 -4.13
N PHE A 28 -3.31 1.19 -2.88
CA PHE A 28 -2.37 2.17 -2.36
C PHE A 28 -1.09 2.24 -3.21
N LEU A 29 -0.52 1.09 -3.60
CA LEU A 29 0.67 1.04 -4.45
C LEU A 29 0.41 1.52 -5.88
N ASP A 30 -0.78 1.25 -6.42
CA ASP A 30 -1.18 1.78 -7.73
C ASP A 30 -1.40 3.29 -7.71
N GLU A 31 -1.85 3.87 -6.59
CA GLU A 31 -1.90 5.32 -6.39
C GLU A 31 -0.50 5.93 -6.32
N GLN A 32 0.44 5.32 -5.59
CA GLN A 32 1.82 5.79 -5.57
C GLN A 32 2.45 5.72 -6.97
N LYS A 33 2.20 4.64 -7.73
CA LYS A 33 2.65 4.49 -9.11
C LYS A 33 2.17 5.64 -10.00
N LYS A 34 0.88 5.99 -9.94
CA LYS A 34 0.30 7.11 -10.71
C LYS A 34 0.98 8.42 -10.36
N PHE A 35 1.14 8.70 -9.06
CA PHE A 35 1.84 9.89 -8.61
C PHE A 35 3.28 9.96 -9.12
N PHE A 36 4.01 8.83 -9.14
CA PHE A 36 5.36 8.78 -9.69
C PHE A 36 5.40 9.00 -11.20
N PHE A 37 4.37 8.62 -11.94
CA PHE A 37 4.27 8.93 -13.37
C PHE A 37 4.12 10.44 -13.60
N GLU A 38 3.30 11.11 -12.79
CA GLU A 38 3.13 12.57 -12.85
C GLU A 38 4.48 13.28 -12.65
N LEU A 39 5.28 12.83 -11.68
CA LEU A 39 6.63 13.39 -11.44
C LEU A 39 7.59 13.22 -12.62
N ILE A 40 7.53 12.07 -13.30
CA ILE A 40 8.35 11.84 -14.50
C ILE A 40 7.93 12.78 -15.62
N GLU A 41 6.64 12.99 -15.81
CA GLU A 41 6.10 13.91 -16.82
C GLU A 41 6.49 15.36 -16.53
N GLU A 42 6.41 15.79 -15.26
CA GLU A 42 6.85 17.12 -14.82
C GLU A 42 8.34 17.35 -15.02
N ASN A 43 9.17 16.36 -14.64
CA ASN A 43 10.61 16.40 -14.89
C ASN A 43 10.90 16.53 -16.40
N SER A 44 10.22 15.73 -17.23
CA SER A 44 10.36 15.77 -18.68
C SER A 44 9.95 17.13 -19.28
N ASN A 45 8.97 17.79 -18.68
CA ASN A 45 8.50 19.11 -19.09
C ASN A 45 9.32 20.27 -18.48
N CYS A 46 10.39 19.98 -17.72
CA CYS A 46 11.19 20.97 -16.99
C CYS A 46 10.33 21.92 -16.12
N SER A 47 9.17 21.45 -15.64
CA SER A 47 8.33 22.24 -14.75
C SER A 47 8.85 22.12 -13.32
N ALA A 48 8.95 23.24 -12.62
CA ALA A 48 9.35 23.24 -11.23
C ALA A 48 8.16 22.76 -10.36
N TYR A 49 8.02 21.45 -10.18
CA TYR A 49 7.06 20.93 -9.23
C TYR A 49 7.58 21.13 -7.81
N ILE A 50 7.08 22.10 -7.06
CA ILE A 50 7.54 22.36 -5.69
C ILE A 50 6.60 21.64 -4.72
N ILE A 51 6.99 20.46 -4.24
CA ILE A 51 6.43 19.92 -3.00
C ILE A 51 7.19 20.58 -1.86
N ASP A 52 6.47 21.37 -1.08
CA ASP A 52 6.95 21.86 0.20
C ASP A 52 7.22 20.69 1.16
N SER A 53 8.34 20.75 1.89
CA SER A 53 8.76 19.76 2.89
C SER A 53 7.67 19.35 3.90
N LYS A 54 6.79 20.28 4.30
CA LYS A 54 5.70 20.02 5.24
C LYS A 54 4.59 19.19 4.59
N THR A 55 4.35 19.41 3.30
CA THR A 55 3.42 18.59 2.49
C THR A 55 3.97 17.18 2.31
N LEU A 56 5.28 17.04 2.09
CA LEU A 56 5.96 15.73 2.01
C LEU A 56 5.85 14.96 3.33
N GLN A 57 6.15 15.60 4.46
CA GLN A 57 6.04 14.99 5.78
C GLN A 57 4.61 14.55 6.10
N THR A 58 3.63 15.41 5.81
CA THR A 58 2.21 15.07 6.03
C THR A 58 1.80 13.85 5.21
N ARG A 59 2.26 13.77 3.95
CA ARG A 59 2.00 12.61 3.09
C ARG A 59 2.66 11.34 3.62
N TYR A 60 3.89 11.43 4.11
CA TYR A 60 4.57 10.31 4.75
C TYR A 60 3.77 9.77 5.94
N GLU A 61 3.35 10.66 6.85
CA GLU A 61 2.60 10.27 8.05
C GLU A 61 1.27 9.62 7.69
N ILE A 62 0.52 10.19 6.73
CA ILE A 62 -0.75 9.63 6.25
C ILE A 62 -0.54 8.24 5.61
N ASN A 63 0.48 8.10 4.75
CA ASN A 63 0.77 6.85 4.07
C ASN A 63 1.19 5.76 5.06
N SER A 64 2.08 6.10 6.01
CA SER A 64 2.52 5.20 7.07
C SER A 64 1.35 4.73 7.93
N ASN A 65 0.47 5.63 8.35
CA ASN A 65 -0.69 5.29 9.16
C ASN A 65 -1.69 4.42 8.40
N SER A 66 -1.95 4.73 7.12
CA SER A 66 -2.88 3.95 6.29
C SER A 66 -2.37 2.52 6.10
N LEU A 67 -1.09 2.37 5.75
CA LEU A 67 -0.47 1.07 5.57
C LEU A 67 -0.44 0.25 6.86
N LYS A 68 -0.08 0.90 7.97
CA LYS A 68 -0.11 0.27 9.30
C LYS A 68 -1.50 -0.29 9.59
N ASN A 69 -2.54 0.51 9.41
CA ASN A 69 -3.91 0.08 9.65
C ASN A 69 -4.31 -1.11 8.76
N TYR A 70 -3.98 -1.11 7.47
CA TYR A 70 -4.28 -2.23 6.58
C TYR A 70 -3.58 -3.51 7.02
N ILE A 71 -2.30 -3.43 7.42
CA ILE A 71 -1.55 -4.59 7.88
C ILE A 71 -2.11 -5.10 9.22
N GLU A 72 -2.39 -4.22 10.18
CA GLU A 72 -2.96 -4.61 11.48
C GLU A 72 -4.32 -5.28 11.31
N THR A 73 -5.22 -4.67 10.53
CA THR A 73 -6.53 -5.28 10.23
C THR A 73 -6.38 -6.61 9.49
N GLY A 74 -5.44 -6.73 8.55
CA GLY A 74 -5.22 -7.98 7.83
C GLY A 74 -4.67 -9.10 8.73
N ILE A 75 -3.92 -8.76 9.78
CA ILE A 75 -3.53 -9.73 10.81
C ILE A 75 -4.74 -10.13 11.66
N GLU A 76 -5.56 -9.16 12.07
CA GLU A 76 -6.76 -9.40 12.89
C GLU A 76 -7.80 -10.27 12.17
N THR A 77 -7.93 -10.13 10.85
CA THR A 77 -8.84 -10.93 10.02
C THR A 77 -8.22 -12.26 9.58
N GLY A 78 -6.94 -12.49 9.86
CA GLY A 78 -6.20 -13.69 9.46
C GLY A 78 -5.79 -13.73 7.98
N GLU A 79 -5.86 -12.59 7.27
CA GLU A 79 -5.39 -12.44 5.89
C GLU A 79 -3.85 -12.41 5.81
N PHE A 80 -3.17 -11.95 6.87
CA PHE A 80 -1.70 -11.85 6.95
C PHE A 80 -1.13 -12.57 8.17
N ALA A 81 0.06 -13.16 8.00
CA ALA A 81 0.90 -13.69 9.08
C ALA A 81 2.35 -13.20 8.91
N PRO A 82 2.62 -11.91 9.16
CA PRO A 82 3.88 -11.29 8.79
C PRO A 82 5.08 -11.91 9.50
N GLN A 83 6.20 -12.02 8.78
CA GLN A 83 7.46 -12.55 9.31
C GLN A 83 8.16 -11.57 10.26
N TYR A 84 7.80 -10.29 10.19
CA TYR A 84 8.42 -9.20 10.94
C TYR A 84 7.35 -8.36 11.67
N PRO A 85 7.74 -7.57 12.69
CA PRO A 85 6.83 -6.62 13.31
C PRO A 85 6.21 -5.66 12.29
N VAL A 86 4.94 -5.30 12.47
CA VAL A 86 4.20 -4.40 11.57
C VAL A 86 4.96 -3.12 11.29
N SER A 87 5.57 -2.52 12.32
CA SER A 87 6.37 -1.30 12.18
C SER A 87 7.52 -1.46 11.19
N THR A 88 8.20 -2.61 11.19
CA THR A 88 9.29 -2.92 10.26
C THR A 88 8.78 -3.10 8.84
N CYS A 89 7.64 -3.78 8.66
CA CYS A 89 7.00 -3.91 7.35
C CYS A 89 6.61 -2.54 6.76
N VAL A 90 6.04 -1.66 7.61
CA VAL A 90 5.66 -0.30 7.24
C VAL A 90 6.89 0.53 6.88
N GLU A 91 7.90 0.54 7.73
CA GLU A 91 9.15 1.27 7.52
C GLU A 91 9.81 0.87 6.20
N MET A 92 9.96 -0.43 5.96
CA MET A 92 10.53 -0.94 4.70
C MET A 92 9.77 -0.41 3.48
N LEU A 93 8.43 -0.48 3.50
CA LEU A 93 7.64 -0.05 2.36
C LEU A 93 7.77 1.46 2.12
N ILE A 94 7.65 2.24 3.19
CA ILE A 94 7.68 3.70 3.07
C ILE A 94 9.06 4.17 2.59
N THR A 95 10.16 3.67 3.17
CA THR A 95 11.51 4.00 2.71
C THR A 95 11.73 3.62 1.25
N THR A 96 11.20 2.49 0.79
CA THR A 96 11.31 2.08 -0.60
C THR A 96 10.54 3.02 -1.54
N LEU A 97 9.33 3.44 -1.13
CA LEU A 97 8.52 4.40 -1.89
C LEU A 97 9.14 5.79 -1.92
N GLU A 98 9.85 6.21 -0.87
CA GLU A 98 10.60 7.47 -0.86
C GLU A 98 11.81 7.44 -1.81
N GLY A 99 12.53 6.31 -1.86
CA GLY A 99 13.57 6.11 -2.86
C GLY A 99 13.01 6.19 -4.28
N LEU A 100 11.85 5.56 -4.51
CA LEU A 100 11.17 5.60 -5.80
C LEU A 100 10.64 7.01 -6.15
N HIS A 101 10.17 7.76 -5.15
CA HIS A 101 9.78 9.16 -5.30
C HIS A 101 10.95 10.01 -5.79
N PHE A 102 12.10 9.93 -5.10
CA PHE A 102 13.32 10.65 -5.49
C PHE A 102 13.76 10.27 -6.91
N ASN A 103 13.82 8.96 -7.19
CA ASN A 103 14.26 8.48 -8.50
C ASN A 103 13.30 8.92 -9.62
N SER A 104 11.99 8.85 -9.42
CA SER A 104 10.99 9.27 -10.42
C SER A 104 11.10 10.75 -10.75
N ARG A 105 11.47 11.56 -9.76
CA ARG A 105 11.60 13.00 -9.92
C ARG A 105 12.91 13.44 -10.57
N PHE A 106 14.02 12.77 -10.27
CA PHE A 106 15.36 13.28 -10.64
C PHE A 106 16.18 12.37 -11.55
N ILE A 107 15.88 11.07 -11.58
CA ILE A 107 16.71 10.07 -12.27
C ILE A 107 15.97 9.43 -13.42
N TYR A 108 14.74 8.98 -13.20
CA TYR A 108 13.97 8.24 -14.17
C TYR A 108 13.31 9.18 -15.18
N SER A 109 13.32 8.72 -16.44
CA SER A 109 12.66 9.38 -17.57
C SER A 109 11.55 8.52 -18.18
N HIS A 110 11.32 7.32 -17.65
CA HIS A 110 10.40 6.34 -18.24
C HIS A 110 9.54 5.64 -17.18
N GLN A 111 8.22 5.69 -17.37
CA GLN A 111 7.20 5.07 -16.50
C GLN A 111 7.36 3.55 -16.35
N LYS A 112 8.00 2.87 -17.31
CA LYS A 112 8.25 1.44 -17.24
C LYS A 112 9.10 1.06 -16.01
N ILE A 113 10.13 1.86 -15.68
CA ILE A 113 11.01 1.57 -14.55
C ILE A 113 10.22 1.60 -13.24
N VAL A 114 9.37 2.61 -13.06
CA VAL A 114 8.48 2.73 -11.89
C VAL A 114 7.52 1.54 -11.82
N SER A 115 6.95 1.11 -12.94
CA SER A 115 6.05 -0.05 -12.98
C SER A 115 6.75 -1.34 -12.53
N ASP A 116 7.97 -1.57 -13.01
CA ASP A 116 8.77 -2.73 -12.64
C ASP A 116 9.14 -2.69 -11.14
N GLN A 117 9.51 -1.53 -10.60
CA GLN A 117 9.81 -1.34 -9.18
C GLN A 117 8.58 -1.58 -8.29
N ILE A 118 7.42 -1.02 -8.65
CA ILE A 118 6.16 -1.25 -7.93
C ILE A 118 5.78 -2.74 -7.94
N LYS A 119 6.03 -3.44 -9.06
CA LYS A 119 5.79 -4.88 -9.14
C LYS A 119 6.69 -5.65 -8.14
N ILE A 120 7.99 -5.35 -8.10
CA ILE A 120 8.92 -5.97 -7.16
C ILE A 120 8.50 -5.71 -5.71
N ILE A 121 8.11 -4.47 -5.39
CA ILE A 121 7.60 -4.10 -4.06
C ILE A 121 6.36 -4.93 -3.69
N LYS A 122 5.42 -5.11 -4.62
CA LYS A 122 4.23 -5.97 -4.41
C LYS A 122 4.63 -7.41 -4.09
N GLU A 123 5.56 -7.97 -4.85
CA GLU A 123 6.04 -9.36 -4.66
C GLU A 123 6.74 -9.51 -3.30
N GLN A 124 7.63 -8.60 -2.93
CA GLN A 124 8.32 -8.60 -1.64
C GLN A 124 7.35 -8.45 -0.45
N LEU A 125 6.35 -7.58 -0.57
CA LEU A 125 5.33 -7.42 0.47
C LEU A 125 4.49 -8.67 0.65
N LYS A 126 4.13 -9.38 -0.43
CA LYS A 126 3.41 -10.65 -0.31
C LYS A 126 4.20 -11.67 0.49
N GLU A 127 5.50 -11.76 0.23
CA GLU A 127 6.39 -12.66 0.96
C GLU A 127 6.51 -12.27 2.43
N ILE A 128 6.71 -10.98 2.71
CA ILE A 128 6.90 -10.47 4.07
C ILE A 128 5.64 -10.58 4.92
N LEU A 129 4.48 -10.24 4.35
CA LEU A 129 3.20 -10.31 5.04
C LEU A 129 2.64 -11.73 5.14
N VAL A 130 3.18 -12.67 4.35
CA VAL A 130 2.69 -14.05 4.22
C VAL A 130 1.18 -14.04 4.01
N VAL A 131 0.76 -13.56 2.85
CA VAL A 131 -0.67 -13.48 2.48
C VAL A 131 -1.25 -14.91 2.42
N ILE A 132 -2.28 -15.17 3.22
CA ILE A 132 -2.88 -16.51 3.44
C ILE A 132 -4.07 -16.77 2.51
#